data_AF-A0A530LUT9-F1
#
_entry.id   AF-A0A530LUT9-F1
#
_cell.length_a   1.000
_cell.length_b   1.000
_cell.length_c   1.000
_cell.angle_alpha   90.00
_cell.angle_beta   90.00
_cell.angle_gamma   90.00
#
_symmetry.space_group_name_H-M   'P 1'
#
loop_
_entity.id
_entity.type
_entity.pdbx_description
1 polymer ?
#
loop_
_entity_poly.entity_id
_entity_poly.type
_entity_poly.pdbx_seq_one_letter_code
_entity_poly.pdbx_strand_id
1 'polypeptide(L)'
;MKQRLQFFGAAPEIMKAVSALNKAVDECGLEKSLLHLIKLRASQVNGCSYCVEMHSREARRDGESEQRLYLVSAWKESPLFSERERAAFAWTDALTRIADNGVSDELYARTLEYFSEEELVKLSVALGMINIWNRLCVPFHAIHPMPAVMA
;
A
#
# COMPACT_ATOMS: atom_id res chain seq x y z
N MET A 1 15.92 -11.10 12.58
CA MET A 1 14.83 -12.02 12.18
C MET A 1 15.37 -12.95 11.09
N LYS A 2 14.93 -14.22 11.02
CA LYS A 2 15.28 -15.14 9.93
C LYS A 2 14.07 -15.36 9.03
N GLN A 3 14.29 -15.38 7.72
CA GLN A 3 13.26 -15.71 6.74
C GLN A 3 12.77 -17.15 6.94
N ARG A 4 11.44 -17.35 6.92
CA ARG A 4 10.82 -18.68 7.12
C ARG A 4 10.70 -19.45 5.81
N LEU A 5 10.33 -18.78 4.72
CA LEU A 5 10.11 -19.41 3.41
C LEU A 5 10.42 -18.44 2.26
N GLN A 6 11.06 -18.94 1.20
CA GLN A 6 11.16 -18.25 -0.09
C GLN A 6 9.86 -18.48 -0.89
N PHE A 7 8.81 -17.74 -0.55
CA PHE A 7 7.45 -18.00 -1.07
C PHE A 7 7.31 -17.77 -2.58
N PHE A 8 8.10 -16.86 -3.17
CA PHE A 8 8.07 -16.62 -4.62
C PHE A 8 8.34 -17.88 -5.45
N GLY A 9 9.32 -18.68 -5.03
CA GLY A 9 9.68 -19.93 -5.71
C GLY A 9 8.85 -21.14 -5.28
N ALA A 10 8.13 -21.04 -4.17
CA ALA A 10 7.36 -22.16 -3.62
C ALA A 10 6.05 -22.43 -4.40
N ALA A 11 5.49 -21.42 -5.04
CA ALA A 11 4.25 -21.54 -5.82
C ALA A 11 4.31 -20.65 -7.08
N PRO A 12 5.14 -21.01 -8.08
CA PRO A 12 5.47 -20.11 -9.20
C PRO A 12 4.26 -19.71 -10.06
N GLU A 13 3.34 -20.64 -10.32
CA GLU A 13 2.18 -20.37 -11.18
C GLU A 13 1.22 -19.34 -10.58
N ILE A 14 0.91 -19.44 -9.28
CA ILE A 14 0.04 -18.45 -8.61
C ILE A 14 0.79 -17.13 -8.41
N MET A 15 2.09 -17.16 -8.11
CA MET A 15 2.90 -15.95 -7.98
C MET A 15 3.00 -15.18 -9.30
N LYS A 16 2.99 -15.88 -10.45
CA LYS A 16 2.89 -15.24 -11.77
C LYS A 16 1.58 -14.46 -11.93
N ALA A 17 0.45 -15.00 -11.48
CA ALA A 17 -0.83 -14.30 -11.51
C ALA A 17 -0.84 -13.08 -10.57
N VAL A 18 -0.27 -13.22 -9.36
CA VAL A 18 -0.08 -12.11 -8.41
C VAL A 18 0.76 -11.00 -9.04
N SER A 19 1.86 -11.33 -9.71
CA SER A 19 2.69 -10.35 -10.42
C SER A 19 1.97 -9.69 -11.59
N ALA A 20 1.15 -10.44 -12.34
CA ALA A 20 0.36 -9.89 -13.45
C ALA A 20 -0.68 -8.87 -12.95
N LEU A 21 -1.38 -9.18 -11.85
CA LEU A 21 -2.31 -8.23 -11.22
C LEU A 21 -1.57 -7.00 -10.68
N ASN A 22 -0.41 -7.18 -10.05
CA ASN A 22 0.40 -6.06 -9.58
C ASN A 22 0.80 -5.12 -10.74
N LYS A 23 1.20 -5.68 -11.89
CA LYS A 23 1.50 -4.88 -13.08
C LYS A 23 0.27 -4.10 -13.57
N ALA A 24 -0.89 -4.74 -13.63
CA ALA A 24 -2.12 -4.06 -14.03
C ALA A 24 -2.50 -2.92 -13.06
N VAL A 25 -2.25 -3.07 -11.76
CA VAL A 25 -2.42 -2.01 -10.76
C VAL A 25 -1.45 -0.86 -11.00
N ASP A 26 -0.17 -1.14 -11.27
CA ASP A 26 0.83 -0.11 -11.53
C ASP A 26 0.54 0.70 -12.82
N GLU A 27 -0.18 0.09 -13.76
CA GLU A 27 -0.56 0.66 -15.06
C GLU A 27 -2.03 1.15 -15.09
N CYS A 28 -2.74 1.16 -13.96
CA CYS A 28 -4.20 1.40 -13.95
C CYS A 28 -4.63 2.86 -14.24
N GLY A 29 -3.68 3.79 -14.30
CA GLY A 29 -3.91 5.20 -14.59
C GLY A 29 -4.15 6.10 -13.37
N LEU A 30 -4.13 5.55 -12.16
CA LEU A 30 -4.05 6.36 -10.94
C LEU A 30 -2.67 7.01 -10.80
N GLU A 31 -2.61 8.12 -10.08
CA GLU A 31 -1.40 8.89 -9.87
C GLU A 31 -0.32 8.03 -9.18
N LYS A 32 0.89 8.03 -9.73
CA LYS A 32 1.99 7.21 -9.21
C LYS A 32 2.32 7.52 -7.73
N SER A 33 2.33 8.81 -7.37
CA SER A 33 2.50 9.25 -5.98
C SER A 33 1.38 8.70 -5.08
N LEU A 34 0.11 8.78 -5.50
CA LEU A 34 -1.01 8.23 -4.74
C LEU A 34 -0.85 6.72 -4.50
N LEU A 35 -0.51 5.96 -5.55
CA LEU A 35 -0.27 4.51 -5.44
C LEU A 35 0.84 4.19 -4.43
N HIS A 36 1.92 4.95 -4.42
CA HIS A 36 3.00 4.79 -3.44
C HIS A 36 2.53 5.02 -2.01
N LEU A 37 1.80 6.11 -1.77
CA LEU A 37 1.35 6.50 -0.44
C LEU A 37 0.33 5.52 0.14
N ILE A 38 -0.62 5.04 -0.66
CA ILE A 38 -1.60 4.04 -0.18
C ILE A 38 -0.94 2.69 0.09
N LYS A 39 0.04 2.28 -0.73
CA LYS A 39 0.80 1.04 -0.52
C LYS A 39 1.63 1.12 0.77
N LEU A 40 2.27 2.27 1.01
CA LEU A 40 2.97 2.55 2.25
C LEU A 40 2.01 2.52 3.45
N ARG A 41 0.87 3.20 3.36
CA ARG A 41 -0.10 3.30 4.45
C ARG A 41 -0.67 1.93 4.84
N ALA A 42 -1.15 1.15 3.86
CA ALA A 42 -1.67 -0.19 4.11
C ALA A 42 -0.60 -1.10 4.76
N SER A 43 0.65 -0.98 4.29
CA SER A 43 1.78 -1.74 4.84
C SER A 43 2.12 -1.36 6.28
N GLN A 44 2.02 -0.07 6.64
CA GLN A 44 2.18 0.42 8.01
C GLN A 44 1.07 -0.15 8.92
N VAL A 45 -0.18 -0.15 8.46
CA VAL A 45 -1.32 -0.72 9.21
C VAL A 45 -1.15 -2.22 9.44
N ASN A 46 -0.70 -2.96 8.42
CA ASN A 46 -0.49 -4.41 8.50
C ASN A 46 0.85 -4.82 9.15
N GLY A 47 1.73 -3.88 9.48
CA GLY A 47 3.05 -4.17 10.05
C GLY A 47 4.00 -4.92 9.12
N CYS A 48 3.88 -4.76 7.79
CA CYS A 48 4.80 -5.39 6.84
C CYS A 48 6.10 -4.56 6.68
N SER A 49 7.14 -4.85 7.48
CA SER A 49 8.42 -4.12 7.39
C SER A 49 9.06 -4.17 6.00
N TYR A 50 8.96 -5.32 5.31
CA TYR A 50 9.45 -5.48 3.94
C TYR A 50 8.80 -4.48 2.99
N CYS A 51 7.47 -4.41 3.05
CA CYS A 51 6.66 -3.58 2.18
C CYS A 51 6.82 -2.09 2.52
N VAL A 52 6.96 -1.76 3.81
CA VAL A 52 7.25 -0.39 4.27
C VAL A 52 8.59 0.11 3.72
N GLU A 53 9.67 -0.69 3.82
CA GLU A 53 10.98 -0.30 3.23
C GLU A 53 10.85 -0.10 1.72
N MET A 54 10.29 -1.10 1.02
CA MET A 54 10.21 -1.11 -0.44
C MET A 54 9.46 0.10 -0.97
N HIS A 55 8.24 0.34 -0.48
CA HIS A 55 7.42 1.43 -0.97
C HIS A 55 7.92 2.80 -0.53
N SER A 56 8.59 2.91 0.63
CA SER A 56 9.26 4.17 0.99
C SER A 56 10.41 4.50 0.03
N ARG A 57 11.22 3.49 -0.32
CA ARG A 57 12.35 3.65 -1.26
C ARG A 57 11.88 3.94 -2.69
N GLU A 58 10.84 3.25 -3.16
CA GLU A 58 10.25 3.48 -4.48
C GLU A 58 9.62 4.87 -4.58
N ALA A 59 8.86 5.29 -3.57
CA ALA A 59 8.27 6.61 -3.51
C ALA A 59 9.34 7.71 -3.55
N ARG A 60 10.38 7.59 -2.72
CA ARG A 60 11.52 8.52 -2.72
C ARG A 60 12.20 8.60 -4.08
N ARG A 61 12.47 7.44 -4.70
CA ARG A 61 13.06 7.38 -6.06
C ARG A 61 12.19 8.12 -7.07
N ASP A 62 10.87 8.03 -6.90
CA ASP A 62 9.90 8.63 -7.80
C ASP A 62 9.49 10.07 -7.40
N GLY A 63 10.21 10.70 -6.48
CA GLY A 63 10.12 12.13 -6.17
C GLY A 63 9.29 12.51 -4.95
N GLU A 64 8.81 11.54 -4.14
CA GLU A 64 8.17 11.88 -2.87
C GLU A 64 9.16 12.45 -1.84
N SER A 65 8.65 13.33 -0.97
CA SER A 65 9.47 13.95 0.07
C SER A 65 9.54 13.10 1.34
N GLU A 66 10.69 13.10 2.01
CA GLU A 66 10.84 12.43 3.31
C GLU A 66 9.78 12.88 4.32
N GLN A 67 9.48 14.19 4.33
CA GLN A 67 8.49 14.75 5.24
C GLN A 67 7.12 14.10 5.05
N ARG A 68 6.68 13.95 3.80
CA ARG A 68 5.41 13.29 3.48
C ARG A 68 5.48 11.81 3.81
N LEU A 69 6.54 11.10 3.43
CA LEU A 69 6.71 9.66 3.72
C LEU A 69 6.62 9.34 5.21
N TYR A 70 7.27 10.14 6.06
CA TYR A 70 7.22 9.95 7.51
C TYR A 70 5.81 10.21 8.06
N LEU A 71 5.12 11.23 7.53
CA LEU A 71 3.81 11.66 8.02
C LEU A 71 2.63 10.85 7.45
N VAL A 72 2.83 9.95 6.48
CA VAL A 72 1.77 9.00 6.05
C VAL A 72 1.21 8.21 7.24
N SER A 73 2.05 7.87 8.21
CA SER A 73 1.62 7.13 9.42
C SER A 73 0.67 7.94 10.31
N ALA A 74 0.75 9.26 10.24
CA ALA A 74 0.02 10.24 11.05
C ALA A 74 -0.77 11.24 10.17
N TRP A 75 -1.23 10.78 9.00
CA TRP A 75 -1.79 11.64 7.94
C TRP A 75 -2.97 12.51 8.40
N LYS A 76 -3.76 12.05 9.37
CA LYS A 76 -4.96 12.76 9.88
C LYS A 76 -4.64 14.15 10.41
N GLU A 77 -3.50 14.30 11.10
CA GLU A 77 -3.06 15.55 11.75
C GLU A 77 -2.12 16.38 10.85
N SER A 78 -1.82 15.92 9.64
CA SER A 78 -0.89 16.59 8.73
C SER A 78 -1.65 17.38 7.65
N PRO A 79 -1.32 18.67 7.44
CA PRO A 79 -1.88 19.46 6.34
C PRO A 79 -1.16 19.22 5.00
N LEU A 80 -0.19 18.31 4.93
CA LEU A 80 0.64 18.10 3.73
C LEU A 80 -0.07 17.31 2.62
N PHE A 81 -1.22 16.72 2.90
CA PHE A 81 -1.94 15.83 1.99
C PHE A 81 -3.20 16.51 1.47
N SER A 82 -3.42 16.42 0.17
CA SER A 82 -4.63 16.93 -0.48
C SER A 82 -5.88 16.19 -0.02
N GLU A 83 -7.06 16.77 -0.21
CA GLU A 83 -8.32 16.09 0.16
C GLU A 83 -8.53 14.77 -0.58
N ARG A 84 -8.08 14.66 -1.84
CA ARG A 84 -8.10 13.39 -2.59
C ARG A 84 -7.19 12.33 -1.95
N GLU A 85 -5.99 12.70 -1.52
CA GLU A 85 -5.09 11.79 -0.78
C GLU A 85 -5.68 11.40 0.59
N ARG A 86 -6.29 12.35 1.30
CA ARG A 86 -6.95 12.11 2.60
C ARG A 86 -8.14 11.16 2.45
N ALA A 87 -8.94 11.31 1.39
CA ALA A 87 -10.00 10.37 1.05
C ALA A 87 -9.45 8.97 0.74
N ALA A 88 -8.35 8.89 -0.01
CA ALA A 88 -7.68 7.62 -0.27
C ALA A 88 -7.09 6.98 0.98
N PHE A 89 -6.53 7.75 1.92
CA PHE A 89 -6.03 7.21 3.19
C PHE A 89 -7.15 6.72 4.11
N ALA A 90 -8.28 7.43 4.17
CA ALA A 90 -9.46 6.97 4.90
C ALA A 90 -9.99 5.65 4.30
N TRP A 91 -10.09 5.58 2.97
CA TRP A 91 -10.45 4.36 2.24
C TRP A 91 -9.44 3.23 2.51
N THR A 92 -8.14 3.53 2.49
CA THR A 92 -7.04 2.60 2.80
C THR A 92 -7.19 2.01 4.21
N ASP A 93 -7.41 2.86 5.21
CA ASP A 93 -7.55 2.44 6.61
C ASP A 93 -8.78 1.53 6.79
N ALA A 94 -9.90 1.86 6.14
CA ALA A 94 -11.12 1.07 6.20
C ALA A 94 -10.98 -0.29 5.50
N LEU A 95 -10.48 -0.33 4.25
CA LEU A 95 -10.34 -1.58 3.49
C LEU A 95 -9.26 -2.49 4.07
N THR A 96 -8.21 -1.94 4.67
CA THR A 96 -7.17 -2.74 5.33
C THR A 96 -7.71 -3.41 6.60
N ARG A 97 -8.62 -2.73 7.31
CA ARG A 97 -9.31 -3.22 8.52
C ARG A 97 -10.77 -3.62 8.25
N ILE A 98 -11.07 -4.12 7.05
CA ILE A 98 -12.45 -4.33 6.60
C ILE A 98 -13.27 -5.24 7.52
N ALA A 99 -12.60 -6.17 8.23
CA ALA A 99 -13.25 -7.07 9.18
C ALA A 99 -13.78 -6.38 10.45
N ASP A 100 -13.26 -5.20 10.79
CA ASP A 100 -13.62 -4.51 12.03
C ASP A 100 -14.99 -3.82 11.91
N ASN A 101 -15.18 -3.02 10.85
CA ASN A 101 -16.37 -2.19 10.67
C ASN A 101 -16.86 -2.10 9.21
N GLY A 102 -16.23 -2.80 8.27
CA GLY A 102 -16.52 -2.64 6.85
C GLY A 102 -16.23 -1.22 6.34
N VAL A 103 -17.06 -0.74 5.42
CA VAL A 103 -17.03 0.61 4.86
C VAL A 103 -18.38 1.26 5.15
N SER A 104 -18.39 2.43 5.79
CA SER A 104 -19.63 3.16 6.03
C SER A 104 -20.12 3.88 4.77
N ASP A 105 -21.43 4.08 4.67
CA ASP A 105 -22.04 4.84 3.56
C ASP A 105 -21.49 6.27 3.48
N GLU A 106 -21.21 6.90 4.63
CA GLU A 106 -20.59 8.23 4.71
C GLU A 106 -19.19 8.24 4.10
N LEU A 107 -18.36 7.24 4.40
CA LEU A 107 -17.02 7.14 3.82
C LEU A 107 -17.11 6.91 2.31
N TYR A 108 -18.00 6.02 1.86
CA TYR A 108 -18.24 5.79 0.44
C TYR A 108 -18.65 7.05 -0.31
N ALA A 109 -19.67 7.77 0.19
CA ALA A 109 -20.15 9.02 -0.41
C ALA A 109 -19.03 10.07 -0.46
N ARG A 110 -18.30 10.26 0.64
CA ARG A 110 -17.19 11.22 0.71
C ARG A 110 -16.05 10.86 -0.26
N THR A 111 -15.72 9.58 -0.42
CA THR A 111 -14.66 9.17 -1.35
C THR A 111 -15.05 9.46 -2.81
N LEU A 112 -16.34 9.31 -3.15
CA LEU A 112 -16.87 9.64 -4.49
C LEU A 112 -16.83 11.14 -4.82
N GLU A 113 -16.67 12.03 -3.84
CA GLU A 113 -16.43 13.46 -4.11
C GLU A 113 -15.07 13.70 -4.77
N TYR A 114 -14.12 12.78 -4.59
CA TYR A 114 -12.75 12.92 -5.09
C TYR A 114 -12.35 11.89 -6.13
N PHE A 115 -13.07 10.77 -6.24
CA PHE A 115 -12.78 9.66 -7.15
C PHE A 115 -14.00 9.35 -8.00
N SER A 116 -13.81 9.13 -9.30
CA SER A 116 -14.88 8.52 -10.11
C SER A 116 -15.13 7.07 -9.68
N GLU A 117 -16.27 6.49 -10.09
CA GLU A 117 -16.56 5.07 -9.82
C GLU A 117 -15.46 4.13 -10.33
N GLU A 118 -14.94 4.40 -11.54
CA GLU A 118 -13.84 3.63 -12.12
C GLU A 118 -12.55 3.77 -11.29
N GLU A 119 -12.21 4.99 -10.87
CA GLU A 119 -11.03 5.22 -10.03
C GLU A 119 -11.18 4.58 -8.65
N LEU A 120 -12.37 4.58 -8.07
CA LEU A 120 -12.64 3.94 -6.78
C LEU A 120 -12.48 2.42 -6.85
N VAL A 121 -12.90 1.80 -7.95
CA VAL A 121 -12.63 0.38 -8.22
C VAL A 121 -11.12 0.14 -8.35
N LYS A 122 -10.40 0.96 -9.13
CA LYS A 122 -8.94 0.84 -9.28
C LYS A 122 -8.21 0.99 -7.94
N LEU A 123 -8.60 1.99 -7.14
CA LEU A 123 -8.08 2.22 -5.80
C LEU A 123 -8.31 1.00 -4.89
N SER A 124 -9.51 0.44 -4.93
CA SER A 124 -9.87 -0.74 -4.13
C SER A 124 -9.09 -1.98 -4.55
N VAL A 125 -8.87 -2.20 -5.85
CA VAL A 125 -8.03 -3.29 -6.36
C VAL A 125 -6.56 -3.09 -5.97
N ALA A 126 -6.03 -1.86 -6.04
CA ALA A 126 -4.69 -1.54 -5.59
C ALA A 126 -4.50 -1.83 -4.10
N LEU A 127 -5.50 -1.52 -3.28
CA LEU A 127 -5.53 -1.83 -1.85
C LEU A 127 -5.62 -3.32 -1.55
N GLY A 128 -6.41 -4.06 -2.32
CA GLY A 128 -6.42 -5.53 -2.27
C GLY A 128 -5.06 -6.11 -2.61
N MET A 129 -4.39 -5.59 -3.65
CA MET A 129 -3.07 -6.03 -4.08
C MET A 129 -2.01 -5.82 -2.99
N ILE A 130 -1.92 -4.64 -2.39
CA ILE A 130 -0.96 -4.45 -1.29
C ILE A 130 -1.29 -5.31 -0.07
N ASN A 131 -2.57 -5.54 0.22
CA ASN A 131 -2.99 -6.44 1.29
C ASN A 131 -2.61 -7.90 1.02
N ILE A 132 -2.59 -8.35 -0.24
CA ILE A 132 -2.04 -9.65 -0.66
C ILE A 132 -0.53 -9.69 -0.40
N TRP A 133 0.22 -8.67 -0.83
CA TRP A 133 1.67 -8.62 -0.59
C TRP A 133 2.02 -8.61 0.90
N ASN A 134 1.30 -7.85 1.71
CA ASN A 134 1.50 -7.86 3.16
C ASN A 134 1.23 -9.26 3.75
N ARG A 135 0.19 -9.96 3.28
CA ARG A 135 -0.16 -11.35 3.68
C ARG A 135 0.82 -12.41 3.18
N LEU A 136 1.62 -12.12 2.17
CA LEU A 136 2.74 -12.98 1.75
C LEU A 136 4.01 -12.67 2.58
N CYS A 137 4.38 -11.40 2.69
CA CYS A 137 5.63 -11.00 3.32
C CYS A 137 5.66 -11.25 4.84
N VAL A 138 4.57 -10.95 5.55
CA VAL A 138 4.52 -11.03 7.02
C VAL A 138 4.66 -12.47 7.53
N PRO A 139 3.84 -13.46 7.11
CA PRO A 139 3.92 -14.82 7.65
C PRO A 139 5.24 -15.52 7.34
N PHE A 140 5.84 -15.21 6.19
CA PHE A 140 7.07 -15.83 5.71
C PHE A 140 8.35 -15.08 6.11
N HIS A 141 8.23 -14.00 6.90
CA HIS A 141 9.36 -13.18 7.37
C HIS A 141 10.26 -12.71 6.22
N ALA A 142 9.66 -12.13 5.18
CA ALA A 142 10.43 -11.51 4.10
C ALA A 142 11.38 -10.45 4.68
N ILE A 143 12.66 -10.50 4.28
CA ILE A 143 13.71 -9.60 4.80
C ILE A 143 13.96 -8.52 3.75
N HIS A 144 13.75 -7.26 4.10
CA HIS A 144 14.09 -6.14 3.22
C HIS A 144 15.62 -6.01 3.11
N PRO A 145 16.13 -5.32 2.07
CA PRO A 145 17.52 -4.94 2.05
C PRO A 145 17.91 -4.22 3.35
N MET A 146 18.93 -4.72 4.03
CA MET A 146 19.59 -4.01 5.10
C MET A 146 20.71 -3.18 4.47
N PRO A 147 20.97 -1.95 4.94
CA PRO A 147 22.23 -1.30 4.63
C PRO A 147 23.36 -2.29 4.92
N ALA A 148 24.35 -2.35 4.02
CA ALA A 148 25.59 -3.02 4.39
C ALA A 148 26.02 -2.40 5.71
N VAL A 149 26.09 -3.20 6.77
CA VAL A 149 26.56 -2.75 8.08
C VAL A 149 27.83 -1.97 7.81
N MET A 150 27.91 -0.71 8.26
CA MET A 150 29.22 -0.11 8.45
C MET A 150 29.90 -1.01 9.48
N ALA A 151 30.67 -1.98 8.99
CA ALA A 151 31.46 -2.88 9.79
C ALA A 151 32.47 -2.07 10.61
#